data_AF-A0A1W9WLB1-F1
#
_entry.id   AF-A0A1W9WLB1-F1
#
_cell.length_a   1.000
_cell.length_b   1.000
_cell.length_c   1.000
_cell.angle_alpha   90.00
_cell.angle_beta   90.00
_cell.angle_gamma   90.00
#
_symmetry.space_group_name_H-M   'P 1'
#
loop_
_entity.id
_entity.type
_entity.pdbx_description
1 polymer ?
#
loop_
_entity_poly.entity_id
_entity_poly.type
_entity_poly.pdbx_seq_one_letter_code
_entity_poly.pdbx_strand_id
1 'polypeptide(L)'
;MLGLINKYLVTTTAIITLMQVSVAYDSLDYQKRGDRWEGVAFRPVSGLDIELLSALVDHRENGPQIPSQCKLKFYLPSATAVDLRVQELRPKYYYKMDRVIPRPSWQQGFNDYQWPTREIIKPLRLKLSQLGVVARLKKRSDTGTEYVAPVVFYGSTPPTTINGYLFAFKVDDSARLSYAIYHGNSVSPIAEGNLGRQSAGKPFVVRWDSSRAKEGPYELVVDGYFLNNYMLTYQAIQFYHKPLIVK
;
A
#
# COMPACT_ATOMS: atom_id res chain seq x y z
N MET A 1 43.36 77.55 -23.15
CA MET A 1 43.09 77.04 -21.78
C MET A 1 42.05 75.94 -21.92
N LEU A 2 42.42 74.65 -21.88
CA LEU A 2 42.60 73.83 -20.65
C LEU A 2 41.33 73.88 -19.78
N GLY A 3 40.60 72.82 -19.45
CA GLY A 3 40.75 71.37 -19.59
C GLY A 3 39.78 70.65 -18.60
N LEU A 4 39.69 69.32 -18.70
CA LEU A 4 39.09 68.32 -17.77
C LEU A 4 37.54 68.22 -17.77
N ILE A 5 36.85 67.13 -18.13
CA ILE A 5 36.97 65.65 -17.91
C ILE A 5 36.77 65.23 -16.43
N ASN A 6 35.87 64.24 -16.24
CA ASN A 6 35.62 63.33 -15.10
C ASN A 6 34.46 63.69 -14.15
N LYS A 7 33.66 62.78 -13.58
CA LYS A 7 33.53 61.31 -13.65
C LYS A 7 32.32 60.90 -12.78
N TYR A 8 31.57 59.92 -13.27
CA TYR A 8 30.91 58.82 -12.51
C TYR A 8 29.87 59.06 -11.40
N LEU A 9 29.02 58.02 -11.29
CA LEU A 9 28.20 57.58 -10.15
C LEU A 9 26.93 58.42 -9.92
N VAL A 10 25.72 57.87 -9.87
CA VAL A 10 25.33 56.69 -9.09
C VAL A 10 24.25 55.89 -9.84
N THR A 11 24.62 54.66 -10.23
CA THR A 11 23.69 53.59 -10.59
C THR A 11 23.53 52.71 -9.36
N THR A 12 22.33 52.61 -8.78
CA THR A 12 21.78 51.35 -8.22
C THR A 12 20.39 51.58 -7.64
N THR A 13 19.35 51.36 -8.44
CA THR A 13 18.03 51.06 -7.90
C THR A 13 18.02 49.57 -7.55
N ALA A 14 18.18 49.24 -6.27
CA ALA A 14 18.02 47.89 -5.78
C ALA A 14 16.52 47.53 -5.78
N ILE A 15 16.07 46.79 -6.80
CA ILE A 15 14.76 46.13 -6.76
C ILE A 15 14.94 44.84 -5.97
N ILE A 16 14.54 44.88 -4.70
CA ILE A 16 14.44 43.71 -3.83
C ILE A 16 13.19 42.93 -4.26
N THR A 17 13.36 41.97 -5.17
CA THR A 17 12.32 40.99 -5.46
C THR A 17 12.39 39.90 -4.40
N LEU A 18 11.76 40.13 -3.25
CA LEU A 18 11.40 39.09 -2.29
C LEU A 18 10.28 38.25 -2.91
N MET A 19 10.63 37.35 -3.83
CA MET A 19 9.73 36.24 -4.17
C MET A 19 9.68 35.31 -2.98
N GLN A 20 8.58 35.41 -2.23
CA GLN A 20 8.20 34.47 -1.19
C GLN A 20 8.14 33.06 -1.78
N VAL A 21 9.11 32.22 -1.42
CA VAL A 21 9.08 30.78 -1.73
C VAL A 21 8.12 30.11 -0.75
N SER A 22 6.83 30.22 -1.03
CA SER A 22 5.74 29.62 -0.23
C SER A 22 5.09 28.43 -0.94
N VAL A 23 5.86 27.59 -1.65
CA VAL A 23 5.27 26.56 -2.56
C VAL A 23 5.57 25.11 -2.16
N ALA A 24 6.11 24.84 -0.97
CA ALA A 24 6.58 23.49 -0.65
C ALA A 24 5.64 22.63 0.20
N TYR A 25 4.87 23.20 1.14
CA TYR A 25 4.13 22.39 2.13
C TYR A 25 2.73 21.96 1.70
N ASP A 26 1.96 22.84 1.03
CA ASP A 26 0.62 22.52 0.50
C ASP A 26 0.66 21.40 -0.57
N SER A 27 1.87 21.10 -1.07
CA SER A 27 2.10 20.07 -2.08
C SER A 27 1.98 18.64 -1.56
N LEU A 28 2.06 18.39 -0.25
CA LEU A 28 2.04 17.03 0.32
C LEU A 28 0.67 16.58 0.82
N ASP A 29 -0.28 17.50 0.94
CA ASP A 29 -1.61 17.22 1.45
C ASP A 29 -2.36 16.22 0.57
N TYR A 30 -3.24 15.44 1.20
CA TYR A 30 -4.07 14.48 0.51
C TYR A 30 -5.09 15.19 -0.39
N GLN A 31 -4.88 15.08 -1.70
CA GLN A 31 -5.71 15.73 -2.71
C GLN A 31 -5.74 14.92 -4.01
N LYS A 32 -6.62 15.32 -4.93
CA LYS A 32 -6.68 14.73 -6.27
C LYS A 32 -5.41 15.06 -7.07
N ARG A 33 -4.74 14.03 -7.60
CA ARG A 33 -3.52 14.12 -8.41
C ARG A 33 -3.71 13.37 -9.71
N GLY A 34 -4.31 14.03 -10.69
CA GLY A 34 -4.65 13.44 -11.98
C GLY A 34 -5.70 12.35 -11.82
N ASP A 35 -5.24 11.11 -11.80
CA ASP A 35 -6.01 9.88 -11.87
C ASP A 35 -6.25 9.20 -10.51
N ARG A 36 -5.84 9.83 -9.41
CA ARG A 36 -5.96 9.24 -8.05
C ARG A 36 -6.06 10.34 -7.00
N TRP A 37 -6.35 9.96 -5.77
CA TRP A 37 -6.13 10.80 -4.61
C TRP A 37 -4.89 10.31 -3.87
N GLU A 38 -3.98 11.23 -3.53
CA GLU A 38 -2.72 10.87 -2.89
C GLU A 38 -2.18 12.02 -2.03
N GLY A 39 -1.58 11.68 -0.89
CA GLY A 39 -0.86 12.61 -0.03
C GLY A 39 -0.80 12.13 1.42
N VAL A 40 -0.51 13.06 2.32
CA VAL A 40 -0.60 12.87 3.77
C VAL A 40 -2.04 13.06 4.21
N ALA A 41 -2.65 11.99 4.73
CA ALA A 41 -4.01 12.02 5.23
C ALA A 41 -4.04 12.22 6.76
N PHE A 42 -5.19 12.66 7.29
CA PHE A 42 -5.39 12.72 8.73
C PHE A 42 -5.31 11.33 9.36
N ARG A 43 -4.85 11.29 10.61
CA ARG A 43 -4.86 10.06 11.42
C ARG A 43 -6.30 9.54 11.53
N PRO A 44 -6.59 8.30 11.15
CA PRO A 44 -7.90 7.71 11.38
C PRO A 44 -8.15 7.58 12.89
N VAL A 45 -9.37 7.91 13.31
CA VAL A 45 -9.80 7.87 14.73
C VAL A 45 -10.54 6.58 15.10
N SER A 46 -10.76 5.68 14.14
CA SER A 46 -11.35 4.37 14.35
C SER A 46 -10.58 3.30 13.59
N GLY A 47 -10.65 2.07 14.07
CA GLY A 47 -10.00 0.90 13.50
C GLY A 47 -10.90 -0.33 13.63
N LEU A 48 -10.52 -1.37 12.91
CA LEU A 48 -11.14 -2.69 13.01
C LEU A 48 -10.33 -3.52 14.01
N ASP A 49 -10.98 -4.51 14.63
CA ASP A 49 -10.36 -5.46 15.54
C ASP A 49 -9.07 -6.06 14.96
N ILE A 50 -9.16 -6.56 13.72
CA ILE A 50 -8.02 -6.93 12.87
C ILE A 50 -8.18 -6.22 11.52
N GLU A 51 -7.32 -5.24 11.24
CA GLU A 51 -7.32 -4.51 9.98
C GLU A 51 -6.27 -5.07 9.01
N LEU A 52 -6.70 -5.44 7.80
CA LEU A 52 -5.78 -5.72 6.68
C LEU A 52 -5.15 -4.42 6.17
N LEU A 53 -3.83 -4.32 6.29
CA LEU A 53 -3.01 -3.21 5.79
C LEU A 53 -2.46 -3.50 4.40
N SER A 54 -2.19 -4.76 4.08
CA SER A 54 -1.52 -5.14 2.85
C SER A 54 -1.77 -6.60 2.47
N ALA A 55 -1.94 -6.89 1.18
CA ALA A 55 -1.94 -8.23 0.60
C ALA A 55 -1.03 -8.23 -0.64
N LEU A 56 0.23 -8.62 -0.46
CA LEU A 56 1.25 -8.59 -1.51
C LEU A 56 1.68 -9.99 -1.91
N VAL A 57 2.12 -10.12 -3.16
CA VAL A 57 3.05 -11.18 -3.55
C VAL A 57 4.37 -10.96 -2.81
N ASP A 58 4.96 -12.04 -2.30
CA ASP A 58 6.28 -12.02 -1.67
C ASP A 58 7.39 -11.85 -2.72
N HIS A 59 7.50 -10.63 -3.21
CA HIS A 59 8.52 -10.18 -4.13
C HIS A 59 9.27 -9.01 -3.52
N ARG A 60 10.60 -9.04 -3.61
CA ARG A 60 11.46 -7.98 -3.10
C ARG A 60 12.30 -7.42 -4.22
N GLU A 61 12.16 -6.13 -4.45
CA GLU A 61 13.13 -5.37 -5.23
C GLU A 61 14.25 -4.89 -4.30
N ASN A 62 15.45 -5.41 -4.52
CA ASN A 62 16.64 -4.93 -3.82
C ASN A 62 17.17 -3.71 -4.58
N GLY A 63 16.81 -2.52 -4.13
CA GLY A 63 17.33 -1.26 -4.66
C GLY A 63 17.34 -0.17 -3.59
N PRO A 64 18.45 0.56 -3.38
CA PRO A 64 18.47 1.66 -2.42
C PRO A 64 17.67 2.88 -2.92
N GLN A 65 17.39 2.95 -4.22
CA GLN A 65 16.75 4.10 -4.86
C GLN A 65 15.24 3.94 -4.92
N ILE A 66 14.53 5.02 -4.58
CA ILE A 66 13.09 5.14 -4.80
C ILE A 66 12.86 5.23 -6.32
N PRO A 67 12.06 4.34 -6.93
CA PRO A 67 11.84 4.33 -8.37
C PRO A 67 11.15 5.62 -8.83
N SER A 68 11.21 5.94 -10.12
CA SER A 68 10.47 7.08 -10.69
C SER A 68 8.95 6.88 -10.63
N GLN A 69 8.50 5.63 -10.66
CA GLN A 69 7.11 5.23 -10.60
C GLN A 69 6.94 4.02 -9.69
N CYS A 70 5.80 3.98 -9.02
CA CYS A 70 5.29 2.78 -8.38
C CYS A 70 4.38 2.04 -9.37
N LYS A 71 4.47 0.71 -9.41
CA LYS A 71 3.71 -0.15 -10.31
C LYS A 71 3.08 -1.29 -9.55
N LEU A 72 1.84 -1.61 -9.89
CA LEU A 72 1.04 -2.69 -9.32
C LEU A 72 0.62 -3.60 -10.45
N LYS A 73 0.69 -4.90 -10.19
CA LYS A 73 0.09 -5.92 -11.04
C LYS A 73 -0.71 -6.89 -10.19
N PHE A 74 -1.94 -7.18 -10.58
CA PHE A 74 -2.81 -8.11 -9.86
C PHE A 74 -3.70 -8.89 -10.83
N TYR A 75 -4.06 -10.11 -10.44
CA TYR A 75 -4.90 -11.00 -11.26
C TYR A 75 -6.34 -10.97 -10.78
N LEU A 76 -7.29 -10.93 -11.72
CA LEU A 76 -8.72 -11.05 -11.46
C LEU A 76 -9.28 -12.30 -12.15
N PRO A 77 -9.92 -13.23 -11.41
CA PRO A 77 -10.55 -14.41 -12.01
C PRO A 77 -11.79 -14.05 -12.86
N SER A 78 -12.40 -12.90 -12.60
CA SER A 78 -13.53 -12.32 -13.34
C SER A 78 -13.44 -10.80 -13.33
N ALA A 79 -13.93 -10.14 -14.39
CA ALA A 79 -14.00 -8.68 -14.44
C ALA A 79 -14.85 -8.15 -13.27
N THR A 80 -14.20 -7.42 -12.35
CA THR A 80 -14.79 -6.97 -11.08
C THR A 80 -14.25 -5.60 -10.72
N ALA A 81 -15.06 -4.77 -10.06
CA ALA A 81 -14.59 -3.49 -9.53
C ALA A 81 -13.51 -3.71 -8.47
N VAL A 82 -12.46 -2.89 -8.49
CA VAL A 82 -11.36 -2.94 -7.52
C VAL A 82 -11.18 -1.58 -6.87
N ASP A 83 -11.19 -1.56 -5.54
CA ASP A 83 -10.77 -0.41 -4.72
C ASP A 83 -9.31 -0.59 -4.33
N LEU A 84 -8.43 0.20 -4.96
CA LEU A 84 -7.01 0.21 -4.71
C LEU A 84 -6.69 1.19 -3.58
N ARG A 85 -5.98 0.70 -2.55
CA ARG A 85 -5.42 1.51 -1.47
C ARG A 85 -3.93 1.19 -1.33
N VAL A 86 -3.11 2.23 -1.27
CA VAL A 86 -1.70 2.15 -0.89
C VAL A 86 -1.49 3.06 0.32
N GLN A 87 -0.78 2.57 1.32
CA GLN A 87 -0.56 3.32 2.55
C GLN A 87 0.73 2.88 3.24
N GLU A 88 1.22 3.66 4.20
CA GLU A 88 2.31 3.20 5.06
C GLU A 88 1.89 1.98 5.89
N LEU A 89 2.76 0.97 5.96
CA LEU A 89 2.58 -0.15 6.89
C LEU A 89 2.70 0.35 8.33
N ARG A 90 3.75 1.12 8.62
CA ARG A 90 3.99 1.79 9.91
C ARG A 90 3.85 3.29 9.71
N PRO A 91 2.69 3.88 10.05
CA PRO A 91 2.41 5.28 9.71
C PRO A 91 3.36 6.22 10.47
N LYS A 92 4.27 6.84 9.73
CA LYS A 92 5.08 7.98 10.15
C LYS A 92 4.49 9.28 9.63
N TYR A 93 4.07 9.31 8.37
CA TYR A 93 3.47 10.48 7.74
C TYR A 93 1.98 10.31 7.45
N TYR A 94 1.42 9.10 7.63
CA TYR A 94 0.05 8.77 7.20
C TYR A 94 -0.15 8.95 5.69
N TYR A 95 0.89 8.64 4.91
CA TYR A 95 0.77 8.60 3.46
C TYR A 95 -0.33 7.63 3.04
N LYS A 96 -1.13 8.07 2.08
CA LYS A 96 -2.24 7.34 1.50
C LYS A 96 -2.38 7.66 0.01
N MET A 97 -2.62 6.64 -0.79
CA MET A 97 -3.10 6.74 -2.16
C MET A 97 -4.32 5.83 -2.32
N ASP A 98 -5.41 6.36 -2.87
CA ASP A 98 -6.65 5.62 -3.16
C ASP A 98 -7.48 6.35 -4.23
N ARG A 99 -8.75 5.90 -4.40
CA ARG A 99 -9.74 6.57 -5.27
C ARG A 99 -9.22 6.81 -6.69
N VAL A 100 -8.75 5.74 -7.35
CA VAL A 100 -8.33 5.79 -8.75
C VAL A 100 -9.53 6.17 -9.65
N ILE A 101 -9.35 7.21 -10.47
CA ILE A 101 -10.36 7.87 -11.29
C ILE A 101 -9.84 8.18 -12.72
N PRO A 102 -10.65 8.00 -13.77
CA PRO A 102 -11.94 7.31 -13.74
C PRO A 102 -11.75 5.87 -13.24
N ARG A 103 -12.78 5.29 -12.61
CA ARG A 103 -12.69 3.92 -12.09
C ARG A 103 -12.30 3.01 -13.26
N PRO A 104 -11.12 2.38 -13.23
CA PRO A 104 -10.69 1.62 -14.39
C PRO A 104 -11.63 0.44 -14.61
N SER A 105 -11.92 0.14 -15.87
CA SER A 105 -12.64 -1.07 -16.25
C SER A 105 -11.67 -2.25 -16.13
N TRP A 106 -11.45 -2.73 -14.90
CA TRP A 106 -10.57 -3.86 -14.64
C TRP A 106 -11.09 -5.11 -15.33
N GLN A 107 -10.22 -5.77 -16.08
CA GLN A 107 -10.57 -6.92 -16.91
C GLN A 107 -10.30 -8.22 -16.16
N GLN A 108 -10.90 -9.30 -16.62
CA GLN A 108 -10.45 -10.64 -16.25
C GLN A 108 -8.98 -10.81 -16.71
N GLY A 109 -8.15 -11.45 -15.89
CA GLY A 109 -6.72 -11.60 -16.15
C GLY A 109 -5.85 -10.63 -15.33
N PHE A 110 -4.62 -10.43 -15.78
CA PHE A 110 -3.70 -9.49 -15.15
C PHE A 110 -4.05 -8.05 -15.52
N ASN A 111 -4.07 -7.19 -14.51
CA ASN A 111 -4.26 -5.76 -14.64
C ASN A 111 -3.04 -5.04 -14.08
N ASP A 112 -2.72 -3.89 -14.67
CA ASP A 112 -1.59 -3.06 -14.29
C ASP A 112 -2.08 -1.66 -13.87
N TYR A 113 -1.43 -1.09 -12.87
CA TYR A 113 -1.62 0.30 -12.48
C TYR A 113 -0.28 0.92 -12.09
N GLN A 114 -0.03 2.18 -12.46
CA GLN A 114 1.20 2.86 -12.12
C GLN A 114 1.00 4.34 -11.85
N TRP A 115 1.81 4.91 -10.97
CA TRP A 115 1.79 6.33 -10.66
C TRP A 115 3.18 6.87 -10.33
N PRO A 116 3.44 8.17 -10.55
CA PRO A 116 4.75 8.78 -10.28
C PRO A 116 5.01 8.90 -8.78
N THR A 117 6.28 8.72 -8.38
CA THR A 117 6.71 8.90 -6.98
C THR A 117 7.13 10.34 -6.65
N ARG A 118 7.29 11.19 -7.68
CA ARG A 118 7.91 12.52 -7.58
C ARG A 118 7.17 13.48 -6.65
N GLU A 119 5.84 13.38 -6.59
CA GLU A 119 4.98 14.35 -5.89
C GLU A 119 4.96 14.11 -4.38
N ILE A 120 4.98 12.84 -3.95
CA ILE A 120 4.73 12.48 -2.54
C ILE A 120 5.75 11.48 -2.00
N ILE A 121 5.87 10.31 -2.63
CA ILE A 121 6.73 9.23 -2.14
C ILE A 121 8.21 9.66 -2.04
N LYS A 122 8.76 10.33 -3.07
CA LYS A 122 10.15 10.81 -3.08
C LYS A 122 10.39 11.94 -2.04
N PRO A 123 9.58 13.00 -1.98
CA PRO A 123 9.70 14.02 -0.92
C PRO A 123 9.65 13.44 0.50
N LEU A 124 8.75 12.48 0.76
CA LEU A 124 8.63 11.80 2.06
C LEU A 124 9.74 10.77 2.31
N ARG A 125 10.56 10.47 1.29
CA ARG A 125 11.60 9.43 1.29
C ARG A 125 11.06 8.05 1.67
N LEU A 126 9.84 7.73 1.22
CA LEU A 126 9.19 6.45 1.48
C LEU A 126 9.73 5.38 0.52
N LYS A 127 10.23 4.28 1.08
CA LYS A 127 10.65 3.09 0.33
C LYS A 127 9.43 2.22 0.05
N LEU A 128 9.44 1.47 -1.05
CA LEU A 128 8.36 0.53 -1.39
C LEU A 128 8.11 -0.48 -0.26
N SER A 129 9.16 -0.95 0.41
CA SER A 129 9.07 -1.87 1.54
C SER A 129 8.39 -1.29 2.79
N GLN A 130 8.13 0.02 2.83
CA GLN A 130 7.40 0.68 3.90
C GLN A 130 5.91 0.85 3.57
N LEU A 131 5.50 0.56 2.34
CA LEU A 131 4.14 0.72 1.88
C LEU A 131 3.44 -0.64 1.78
N GLY A 132 2.18 -0.67 2.18
CA GLY A 132 1.25 -1.76 1.96
C GLY A 132 0.27 -1.43 0.86
N VAL A 133 -0.23 -2.47 0.18
CA VAL A 133 -1.22 -2.35 -0.89
C VAL A 133 -2.38 -3.29 -0.62
N VAL A 134 -3.61 -2.80 -0.78
CA VAL A 134 -4.81 -3.63 -0.81
C VAL A 134 -5.59 -3.33 -2.09
N ALA A 135 -5.88 -4.36 -2.87
CA ALA A 135 -6.81 -4.33 -4.00
C ALA A 135 -8.10 -5.06 -3.61
N ARG A 136 -9.08 -4.33 -3.08
CA ARG A 136 -10.34 -4.92 -2.58
C ARG A 136 -11.33 -5.13 -3.72
N LEU A 137 -11.89 -6.33 -3.83
CA LEU A 137 -12.81 -6.72 -4.92
C LEU A 137 -14.28 -6.46 -4.58
N LYS A 138 -14.59 -6.33 -3.30
CA LYS A 138 -15.93 -6.03 -2.78
C LYS A 138 -15.81 -5.04 -1.65
N LYS A 139 -16.87 -4.26 -1.43
CA LYS A 139 -17.00 -3.51 -0.18
C LYS A 139 -17.02 -4.53 0.96
N ARG A 140 -16.28 -4.25 2.03
CA ARG A 140 -16.23 -5.12 3.22
C ARG A 140 -17.66 -5.39 3.71
N SER A 141 -18.01 -6.66 3.85
CA SER A 141 -19.27 -7.09 4.45
C SER A 141 -19.15 -7.07 5.98
N ASP A 142 -20.30 -7.01 6.65
CA ASP A 142 -20.39 -7.08 8.12
C ASP A 142 -19.92 -8.45 8.66
N THR A 143 -19.77 -9.45 7.79
CA THR A 143 -19.35 -10.83 8.12
C THR A 143 -17.86 -10.99 8.44
N GLY A 144 -17.06 -9.92 8.38
CA GLY A 144 -15.62 -9.99 8.68
C GLY A 144 -14.77 -10.64 7.57
N THR A 145 -15.35 -10.97 6.41
CA THR A 145 -14.61 -11.49 5.25
C THR A 145 -14.26 -10.37 4.28
N GLU A 146 -12.98 -10.23 3.92
CA GLU A 146 -12.51 -9.33 2.87
C GLU A 146 -12.11 -10.13 1.62
N TYR A 147 -12.54 -9.69 0.44
CA TYR A 147 -12.12 -10.25 -0.84
C TYR A 147 -11.06 -9.35 -1.46
N VAL A 148 -9.87 -9.90 -1.71
CA VAL A 148 -8.73 -9.14 -2.22
C VAL A 148 -8.06 -9.84 -3.39
N ALA A 149 -7.50 -9.06 -4.30
CA ALA A 149 -6.50 -9.55 -5.24
C ALA A 149 -5.10 -9.26 -4.67
N PRO A 150 -4.26 -10.27 -4.37
CA PRO A 150 -2.90 -10.02 -3.95
C PRO A 150 -2.13 -9.29 -5.04
N VAL A 151 -1.31 -8.32 -4.64
CA VAL A 151 -0.67 -7.39 -5.57
C VAL A 151 0.82 -7.65 -5.66
N VAL A 152 1.32 -7.75 -6.89
CA VAL A 152 2.74 -7.59 -7.20
C VAL A 152 3.04 -6.09 -7.14
N PHE A 153 3.81 -5.66 -6.15
CA PHE A 153 4.21 -4.26 -5.99
C PHE A 153 5.69 -4.08 -6.31
N TYR A 154 5.99 -3.27 -7.32
CA TYR A 154 7.32 -3.15 -7.90
C TYR A 154 7.56 -1.75 -8.50
N GLY A 155 8.80 -1.40 -8.77
CA GLY A 155 9.23 -0.18 -9.46
C GLY A 155 9.94 -0.46 -10.78
N SER A 156 10.63 -1.59 -10.88
CA SER A 156 11.42 -2.00 -12.05
C SER A 156 10.74 -3.12 -12.83
N THR A 157 11.02 -4.39 -12.49
CA THR A 157 10.59 -5.58 -13.20
C THR A 157 9.81 -6.50 -12.26
N PRO A 158 8.57 -6.88 -12.59
CA PRO A 158 7.81 -7.82 -11.77
C PRO A 158 8.42 -9.23 -11.88
N PRO A 159 8.21 -10.10 -10.89
CA PRO A 159 8.57 -11.51 -11.01
C PRO A 159 7.75 -12.16 -12.14
N THR A 160 8.23 -13.30 -12.65
CA THR A 160 7.49 -14.13 -13.62
C THR A 160 6.65 -15.20 -12.93
N THR A 161 6.97 -15.53 -11.68
CA THR A 161 6.28 -16.53 -10.87
C THR A 161 5.93 -15.98 -9.48
N ILE A 162 4.84 -16.48 -8.91
CA ILE A 162 4.36 -16.13 -7.57
C ILE A 162 4.56 -17.34 -6.65
N ASN A 163 5.58 -17.26 -5.80
CA ASN A 163 5.96 -18.35 -4.88
C ASN A 163 5.59 -18.06 -3.41
N GLY A 164 4.95 -16.93 -3.14
CA GLY A 164 4.49 -16.64 -1.81
C GLY A 164 3.73 -15.33 -1.70
N TYR A 165 3.19 -15.12 -0.51
CA TYR A 165 2.37 -13.97 -0.16
C TYR A 165 2.76 -13.38 1.19
N LEU A 166 2.55 -12.06 1.30
CA LEU A 166 2.73 -11.29 2.53
C LEU A 166 1.43 -10.55 2.84
N PHE A 167 0.77 -10.97 3.90
CA PHE A 167 -0.41 -10.28 4.43
C PHE A 167 -0.02 -9.51 5.68
N ALA A 168 -0.10 -8.19 5.62
CA ALA A 168 0.19 -7.33 6.76
C ALA A 168 -1.10 -6.87 7.41
N PHE A 169 -1.15 -6.97 8.73
CA PHE A 169 -2.31 -6.63 9.54
C PHE A 169 -1.90 -5.72 10.70
N LYS A 170 -2.87 -5.09 11.35
CA LYS A 170 -2.74 -4.56 12.71
C LYS A 170 -4.00 -4.90 13.51
N VAL A 171 -3.85 -4.88 14.83
CA VAL A 171 -4.96 -4.95 15.78
C VAL A 171 -5.18 -3.61 16.45
N ASP A 172 -6.41 -3.32 16.86
CA ASP A 172 -6.76 -2.10 17.60
C ASP A 172 -6.34 -2.18 19.09
N ASP A 173 -6.47 -3.36 19.71
CA ASP A 173 -5.94 -3.69 21.04
C ASP A 173 -5.00 -4.91 20.99
N SER A 174 -4.20 -5.10 22.03
CA SER A 174 -3.27 -6.20 22.16
C SER A 174 -4.02 -7.54 22.16
N ALA A 175 -3.60 -8.47 21.31
CA ALA A 175 -4.28 -9.76 21.11
C ALA A 175 -3.29 -10.93 21.10
N ARG A 176 -3.78 -12.15 21.32
CA ARG A 176 -3.08 -13.40 20.98
C ARG A 176 -3.75 -14.01 19.76
N LEU A 177 -2.98 -14.24 18.71
CA LEU A 177 -3.52 -14.63 17.40
C LEU A 177 -2.87 -15.91 16.86
N SER A 178 -3.63 -16.59 16.01
CA SER A 178 -3.21 -17.67 15.11
C SER A 178 -3.59 -17.32 13.68
N TYR A 179 -3.08 -18.09 12.72
CA TYR A 179 -3.59 -18.07 11.37
C TYR A 179 -3.72 -19.48 10.79
N ALA A 180 -4.61 -19.63 9.82
CA ALA A 180 -4.80 -20.83 9.03
C ALA A 180 -5.10 -20.44 7.57
N ILE A 181 -4.63 -21.24 6.62
CA ILE A 181 -4.84 -21.04 5.19
C ILE A 181 -5.52 -22.28 4.61
N TYR A 182 -6.63 -22.07 3.92
CA TYR A 182 -7.46 -23.11 3.31
C TYR A 182 -7.46 -22.96 1.79
N HIS A 183 -7.58 -24.08 1.09
CA HIS A 183 -7.72 -24.11 -0.37
C HIS A 183 -9.15 -24.50 -0.75
N GLY A 184 -9.82 -23.67 -1.55
CA GLY A 184 -11.23 -23.87 -1.91
C GLY A 184 -12.12 -24.03 -0.68
N ASN A 185 -12.92 -25.09 -0.65
CA ASN A 185 -13.81 -25.41 0.46
C ASN A 185 -13.23 -26.48 1.40
N SER A 186 -11.90 -26.62 1.46
CA SER A 186 -11.24 -27.59 2.34
C SER A 186 -11.51 -27.25 3.81
N VAL A 187 -11.83 -28.28 4.60
CA VAL A 187 -12.00 -28.15 6.06
C VAL A 187 -10.66 -28.15 6.79
N SER A 188 -9.64 -28.79 6.21
CA SER A 188 -8.29 -28.82 6.78
C SER A 188 -7.43 -27.70 6.21
N PRO A 189 -6.65 -26.99 7.04
CA PRO A 189 -5.73 -25.98 6.56
C PRO A 189 -4.53 -26.63 5.85
N ILE A 190 -4.05 -25.98 4.79
CA ILE A 190 -2.82 -26.34 4.09
C ILE A 190 -1.58 -25.67 4.70
N ALA A 191 -1.79 -24.64 5.52
CA ALA A 191 -0.77 -23.99 6.32
C ALA A 191 -1.43 -23.36 7.54
N GLU A 192 -0.77 -23.41 8.69
CA GLU A 192 -1.24 -22.80 9.93
C GLU A 192 -0.05 -22.36 10.78
N GLY A 193 -0.29 -21.46 11.73
CA GLY A 193 0.76 -21.01 12.63
C GLY A 193 0.25 -20.18 13.80
N ASN A 194 1.04 -20.16 14.86
CA ASN A 194 0.80 -19.33 16.03
C ASN A 194 1.54 -17.99 15.89
N LEU A 195 0.81 -16.88 15.88
CA LEU A 195 1.39 -15.54 15.81
C LEU A 195 1.77 -15.01 17.19
N GLY A 196 1.30 -15.65 18.26
CA GLY A 196 1.55 -15.24 19.64
C GLY A 196 0.92 -13.89 19.95
N ARG A 197 1.55 -13.15 20.86
CA ARG A 197 1.07 -11.83 21.29
C ARG A 197 1.38 -10.76 20.23
N GLN A 198 0.35 -10.07 19.78
CA GLN A 198 0.43 -8.86 18.96
C GLN A 198 0.12 -7.61 19.79
N SER A 199 0.81 -6.52 19.48
CA SER A 199 0.61 -5.23 20.16
C SER A 199 -0.36 -4.35 19.39
N ALA A 200 -1.23 -3.65 20.12
CA ALA A 200 -2.12 -2.62 19.59
C ALA A 200 -1.38 -1.68 18.61
N GLY A 201 -1.96 -1.46 17.44
CA GLY A 201 -1.48 -0.55 16.40
C GLY A 201 -0.15 -0.93 15.73
N LYS A 202 0.57 -1.96 16.21
CA LYS A 202 1.82 -2.41 15.58
C LYS A 202 1.51 -3.41 14.46
N PRO A 203 2.00 -3.18 13.24
CA PRO A 203 1.79 -4.13 12.16
C PRO A 203 2.52 -5.46 12.39
N PHE A 204 1.86 -6.54 12.02
CA PHE A 204 2.42 -7.89 11.95
C PHE A 204 2.14 -8.50 10.58
N VAL A 205 2.87 -9.57 10.22
CA VAL A 205 2.83 -10.16 8.88
C VAL A 205 2.61 -11.66 8.97
N VAL A 206 1.63 -12.16 8.21
CA VAL A 206 1.51 -13.57 7.84
C VAL A 206 2.22 -13.76 6.50
N ARG A 207 3.21 -14.67 6.49
CA ARG A 207 3.95 -15.05 5.28
C ARG A 207 3.53 -16.46 4.89
N TRP A 208 3.14 -16.64 3.63
CA TRP A 208 2.78 -17.95 3.10
C TRP A 208 3.67 -18.30 1.91
N ASP A 209 4.31 -19.47 1.94
CA ASP A 209 5.01 -20.07 0.81
C ASP A 209 4.00 -20.83 -0.07
N SER A 210 3.80 -20.32 -1.29
CA SER A 210 2.87 -20.88 -2.26
C SER A 210 3.57 -21.63 -3.40
N SER A 211 4.86 -21.94 -3.28
CA SER A 211 5.66 -22.58 -4.34
C SER A 211 5.12 -23.95 -4.79
N ARG A 212 4.36 -24.63 -3.93
CA ARG A 212 3.71 -25.93 -4.20
C ARG A 212 2.18 -25.85 -4.22
N ALA A 213 1.63 -24.65 -4.13
CA ALA A 213 0.18 -24.44 -4.10
C ALA A 213 -0.42 -24.65 -5.49
N LYS A 214 -1.64 -25.19 -5.56
CA LYS A 214 -2.39 -25.28 -6.81
C LYS A 214 -3.00 -23.92 -7.14
N GLU A 215 -3.05 -23.56 -8.42
CA GLU A 215 -3.83 -22.39 -8.87
C GLU A 215 -5.28 -22.53 -8.40
N GLY A 216 -5.87 -21.46 -7.85
CA GLY A 216 -7.23 -21.51 -7.34
C GLY A 216 -7.53 -20.52 -6.21
N PRO A 217 -8.75 -20.56 -5.66
CA PRO A 217 -9.16 -19.73 -4.52
C PRO A 217 -8.57 -20.26 -3.20
N TYR A 218 -8.18 -19.34 -2.33
CA TYR A 218 -7.69 -19.58 -0.99
C TYR A 218 -8.33 -18.64 0.01
N GLU A 219 -8.41 -19.09 1.25
CA GLU A 219 -8.83 -18.30 2.39
C GLU A 219 -7.70 -18.25 3.42
N LEU A 220 -7.32 -17.05 3.87
CA LEU A 220 -6.50 -16.85 5.05
C LEU A 220 -7.42 -16.41 6.20
N VAL A 221 -7.45 -17.19 7.26
CA VAL A 221 -8.11 -16.85 8.52
C VAL A 221 -7.07 -16.40 9.52
N VAL A 222 -7.34 -15.28 10.20
CA VAL A 222 -6.61 -14.81 11.38
C VAL A 222 -7.61 -14.68 12.51
N ASP A 223 -7.36 -15.37 13.61
CA ASP A 223 -8.29 -15.45 14.74
C ASP A 223 -7.55 -15.47 16.08
N GLY A 224 -8.31 -15.30 17.16
CA GLY A 224 -7.79 -15.36 18.51
C GLY A 224 -8.64 -14.56 19.50
N TYR A 225 -8.00 -13.90 20.45
CA TYR A 225 -8.68 -13.09 21.46
C TYR A 225 -7.86 -11.89 21.93
N PHE A 226 -8.55 -10.85 22.37
CA PHE A 226 -7.93 -9.67 22.98
C PHE A 226 -7.49 -9.95 24.42
N LEU A 227 -6.37 -9.35 24.83
CA LEU A 227 -5.76 -9.61 26.14
C LEU A 227 -6.39 -8.83 27.29
N ASN A 228 -7.15 -7.78 26.99
CA ASN A 228 -7.79 -6.92 27.99
C ASN A 228 -9.13 -7.48 28.48
N ASN A 229 -9.92 -8.10 27.60
CA ASN A 229 -11.30 -8.51 27.85
C ASN A 229 -11.61 -9.96 27.41
N TYR A 230 -10.64 -10.66 26.82
CA TYR A 230 -10.79 -12.03 26.30
C TYR A 230 -11.88 -12.21 25.24
N MET A 231 -12.36 -11.12 24.63
CA MET A 231 -13.27 -11.22 23.51
C MET A 231 -12.57 -11.85 22.31
N LEU A 232 -13.29 -12.76 21.65
CA LEU A 232 -12.83 -13.39 20.41
C LEU A 232 -12.73 -12.34 19.30
N THR A 233 -11.72 -12.49 18.46
CA THR A 233 -11.53 -11.68 17.27
C THR A 233 -11.24 -12.58 16.07
N TYR A 234 -11.70 -12.16 14.90
CA TYR A 234 -11.69 -12.96 13.68
C TYR A 234 -11.63 -12.07 12.43
N GLN A 235 -10.84 -12.49 11.45
CA GLN A 235 -10.77 -11.88 10.13
C GLN A 235 -10.46 -12.95 9.09
N ALA A 236 -11.27 -13.00 8.03
CA ALA A 236 -11.02 -13.86 6.88
C ALA A 236 -10.67 -13.04 5.63
N ILE A 237 -9.69 -13.51 4.86
CA ILE A 237 -9.23 -12.92 3.62
C ILE A 237 -9.36 -13.95 2.51
N GLN A 238 -10.27 -13.70 1.57
CA GLN A 238 -10.48 -14.51 0.38
C GLN A 238 -9.66 -13.95 -0.79
N PHE A 239 -8.86 -14.81 -1.43
CA PHE A 239 -7.98 -14.40 -2.52
C PHE A 239 -7.77 -15.53 -3.54
N TYR A 240 -7.29 -15.19 -4.73
CA TYR A 240 -6.99 -16.16 -5.79
C TYR A 240 -5.47 -16.28 -5.99
N HIS A 241 -4.95 -17.50 -5.92
CA HIS A 241 -3.55 -17.79 -6.25
C HIS A 241 -3.42 -18.07 -7.75
N LYS A 242 -2.69 -17.20 -8.45
CA LYS A 242 -2.30 -17.35 -9.86
C LYS A 242 -0.77 -17.45 -9.95
N PRO A 243 -0.17 -18.64 -10.10
CA PRO A 243 1.28 -18.84 -9.94
C PRO A 243 2.13 -18.24 -11.05
N LEU A 244 1.59 -18.15 -12.28
CA LEU A 244 2.31 -17.65 -13.45
C LEU A 244 1.82 -16.25 -13.83
N ILE A 245 2.76 -15.33 -14.00
CA ILE A 245 2.51 -14.00 -14.53
C ILE A 245 2.79 -14.04 -16.03
N VAL A 246 1.72 -14.19 -16.81
CA VAL A 246 1.80 -14.15 -18.28
C VAL A 246 2.05 -12.71 -18.71
N LYS A 247 2.96 -12.55 -19.69
CA LYS A 247 3.27 -11.25 -20.30
C LYS A 247 2.19 -10.82 -21.28
#